data_AF-A0A959I902-F1
#
_entry.id   AF-A0A959I902-F1
#
_cell.length_a   1.000
_cell.length_b   1.000
_cell.length_c   1.000
_cell.angle_alpha   90.00
_cell.angle_beta   90.00
_cell.angle_gamma   90.00
#
_symmetry.space_group_name_H-M   'P 1'
#
loop_
_entity.id
_entity.type
_entity.pdbx_description
1 polymer ?
#
loop_
_entity_poly.entity_id
_entity_poly.type
_entity_poly.pdbx_seq_one_letter_code
_entity_poly.pdbx_strand_id
1 'polypeptide(L)'
;MNAENFSEFLRKPAKLYQLTYQELKSLVVQYPYCQNLRYLMLKKCQLEGHRDFDRNLKLAATYLPDRTHLFRKMKEFAPEVEATTGPPIEVADDFLELRSLFELESDPQPDWLPIEP
;
A
#
# COMPACT_ATOMS: atom_id res chain seq x y z
N MET A 1 8.47 -9.50 -23.56
CA MET A 1 8.12 -8.06 -23.46
C MET A 1 8.83 -7.33 -24.59
N ASN A 2 8.09 -6.61 -25.44
CA ASN A 2 8.67 -5.87 -26.57
C ASN A 2 9.12 -4.46 -26.15
N ALA A 3 10.04 -3.85 -26.90
CA ALA A 3 10.60 -2.53 -26.60
C ALA A 3 9.53 -1.41 -26.53
N GLU A 4 8.49 -1.50 -27.37
CA GLU A 4 7.39 -0.54 -27.35
C GLU A 4 6.59 -0.63 -26.06
N ASN A 5 6.20 -1.84 -25.65
CA ASN A 5 5.49 -2.07 -24.38
C ASN A 5 6.31 -1.55 -23.20
N PHE A 6 7.64 -1.75 -23.21
CA PHE A 6 8.53 -1.22 -22.17
C PHE A 6 8.45 0.30 -22.03
N SER A 7 8.49 1.03 -23.14
CA SER A 7 8.35 2.49 -23.14
C SER A 7 6.97 2.93 -22.62
N GLU A 8 5.93 2.17 -22.93
CA GLU A 8 4.58 2.45 -22.44
C GLU A 8 4.47 2.28 -20.92
N PHE A 9 5.08 1.25 -20.33
CA PHE A 9 5.06 1.06 -18.88
C PHE A 9 5.80 2.17 -18.12
N LEU A 10 6.86 2.73 -18.72
CA LEU A 10 7.56 3.89 -18.15
C LEU A 10 6.69 5.14 -18.15
N ARG A 11 5.88 5.34 -19.20
CA ARG A 11 4.96 6.48 -19.31
C ARG A 11 3.70 6.29 -18.45
N LYS A 12 3.16 5.07 -18.42
CA LYS A 12 1.90 4.72 -17.75
C LYS A 12 2.12 3.59 -16.75
N PRO A 13 2.50 3.90 -15.51
CA PRO A 13 2.73 2.88 -14.48
C PRO A 13 1.45 2.12 -14.09
N ALA A 14 0.25 2.60 -14.40
CA ALA A 14 -0.99 1.85 -14.20
C ALA A 14 -1.09 0.58 -15.07
N LYS A 15 -0.45 0.55 -16.24
CA LYS A 15 -0.41 -0.66 -17.08
C LYS A 15 0.40 -1.79 -16.44
N LEU A 16 1.21 -1.48 -15.42
CA LEU A 16 2.05 -2.45 -14.72
C LEU A 16 1.23 -3.50 -13.96
N TYR A 17 -0.07 -3.27 -13.70
CA TYR A 17 -0.98 -4.28 -13.16
C TYR A 17 -1.16 -5.49 -14.09
N GLN A 18 -1.05 -5.29 -15.41
CA GLN A 18 -1.24 -6.34 -16.40
C GLN A 18 -0.05 -7.30 -16.50
N LEU A 19 1.14 -6.85 -16.11
CA LEU A 19 2.36 -7.64 -16.14
C LEU A 19 2.53 -8.39 -14.83
N THR A 20 2.98 -9.66 -14.85
CA THR A 20 3.24 -10.38 -13.60
C THR A 20 4.60 -9.99 -13.00
N TYR A 21 4.73 -10.11 -11.67
CA TYR A 21 6.01 -9.91 -10.99
C TYR A 21 7.11 -10.82 -11.52
N GLN A 22 6.79 -12.08 -11.86
CA GLN A 22 7.76 -13.07 -12.34
C GLN A 22 8.34 -12.73 -13.71
N GLU A 23 7.53 -12.22 -14.64
CA GLU A 23 7.99 -11.78 -15.95
C GLU A 23 8.96 -10.60 -15.82
N LEU A 24 8.61 -9.62 -14.98
CA LEU A 24 9.47 -8.46 -14.73
C LEU A 24 10.78 -8.88 -14.04
N LYS A 25 10.70 -9.80 -13.09
CA LYS A 25 11.87 -10.35 -12.40
C LYS A 25 12.82 -11.05 -13.38
N SER A 26 12.28 -11.85 -14.29
CA SER A 26 13.07 -12.54 -15.33
C SER A 26 13.84 -11.53 -16.19
N LEU A 27 13.20 -10.42 -16.58
CA LEU A 27 13.85 -9.36 -17.33
C LEU A 27 14.91 -8.61 -16.53
N VAL A 28 14.68 -8.35 -15.25
CA VAL A 28 15.68 -7.73 -14.37
C VAL A 28 16.91 -8.63 -14.20
N VAL A 29 16.73 -9.96 -14.18
CA VAL A 29 17.84 -10.91 -14.12
C VAL A 29 18.61 -10.94 -15.45
N GLN A 30 17.92 -10.88 -16.59
CA GLN A 30 18.56 -10.81 -17.91
C GLN A 30 19.31 -9.49 -18.14
N TYR A 31 18.77 -8.37 -17.62
CA TYR A 31 19.31 -7.03 -17.82
C TYR A 31 19.57 -6.32 -16.47
N PRO A 32 20.56 -6.76 -15.68
CA PRO A 32 20.75 -6.33 -14.30
C PRO A 32 21.11 -4.85 -14.15
N TYR A 33 21.73 -4.25 -15.18
CA TYR A 33 22.20 -2.85 -15.20
C TYR A 33 21.17 -1.86 -15.75
N CYS A 34 20.01 -2.33 -16.22
CA CYS A 34 18.98 -1.45 -16.72
C CYS A 34 18.26 -0.74 -15.56
N GLN A 35 18.60 0.52 -15.35
CA GLN A 35 18.03 1.37 -14.29
C GLN A 35 16.50 1.48 -14.39
N ASN A 36 15.98 1.61 -15.61
CA ASN A 36 14.55 1.69 -15.88
C ASN A 36 13.81 0.40 -15.49
N LEU A 37 14.39 -0.79 -15.73
CA LEU A 37 13.82 -2.06 -15.27
C LEU A 37 13.83 -2.17 -13.74
N ARG A 38 14.92 -1.75 -13.08
CA ARG A 38 15.00 -1.71 -11.61
C ARG A 38 13.92 -0.81 -11.01
N TYR A 39 13.72 0.36 -11.61
CA TYR A 39 12.69 1.30 -11.21
C TYR A 39 11.28 0.72 -11.41
N LEU A 40 11.01 0.09 -12.57
CA LEU A 40 9.74 -0.58 -12.80
C LEU A 40 9.49 -1.73 -11.82
N MET A 41 10.53 -2.50 -11.48
CA MET A 41 10.44 -3.59 -10.50
C MET A 41 10.06 -3.07 -9.11
N LEU A 42 10.70 -1.98 -8.69
CA LEU A 42 10.36 -1.31 -7.44
C LEU A 42 8.92 -0.79 -7.45
N LYS A 43 8.50 -0.14 -8.54
CA LYS A 43 7.12 0.32 -8.72
C LYS A 43 6.10 -0.81 -8.66
N LYS A 44 6.40 -1.94 -9.29
CA LYS A 44 5.54 -3.12 -9.24
C LYS A 44 5.38 -3.63 -7.81
N CYS A 45 6.49 -3.71 -7.06
CA CYS A 45 6.44 -4.09 -5.65
C CYS A 45 5.62 -3.12 -4.80
N GLN A 46 5.70 -1.81 -5.08
CA GLN A 46 4.92 -0.80 -4.37
C GLN A 46 3.42 -0.95 -4.64
N LEU A 47 3.03 -1.19 -5.89
CA LEU A 47 1.63 -1.37 -6.29
C LEU A 47 1.01 -2.64 -5.68
N GLU A 48 1.77 -3.72 -5.62
CA GLU A 48 1.31 -5.01 -5.11
C GLU A 48 1.52 -5.20 -3.61
N GLY A 49 2.20 -4.26 -2.93
CA GLY A 49 2.59 -4.43 -1.53
C GLY A 49 3.50 -5.64 -1.30
N HIS A 50 4.36 -5.97 -2.26
CA HIS A 50 5.15 -7.21 -2.23
C HIS A 50 6.25 -7.15 -1.15
N ARG A 51 6.43 -8.24 -0.39
CA ARG A 51 7.46 -8.40 0.66
C ARG A 51 8.90 -8.07 0.25
N ASP A 52 9.20 -8.21 -1.05
CA ASP A 52 10.53 -7.90 -1.60
C ASP A 52 10.74 -6.40 -1.87
N PHE A 53 9.80 -5.53 -1.48
CA PHE A 53 9.88 -4.09 -1.72
C PHE A 53 11.20 -3.50 -1.21
N ASP A 54 11.56 -3.73 0.06
CA ASP A 54 12.79 -3.21 0.66
C ASP A 54 14.06 -3.69 -0.06
N ARG A 55 14.06 -4.96 -0.49
CA ARG A 55 15.17 -5.53 -1.24
C ARG A 55 15.31 -4.86 -2.61
N ASN A 56 14.20 -4.67 -3.32
CA ASN A 56 14.20 -4.00 -4.62
C ASN A 56 14.52 -2.51 -4.49
N LEU A 57 14.12 -1.86 -3.39
CA LEU A 57 14.44 -0.46 -3.11
C LEU A 57 15.95 -0.27 -2.93
N LYS A 58 16.58 -1.10 -2.10
CA LYS A 58 18.04 -1.10 -1.89
C LYS A 58 18.77 -1.32 -3.21
N LEU A 59 18.34 -2.31 -4.00
CA LEU A 59 18.94 -2.58 -5.31
C LEU A 59 18.77 -1.38 -6.25
N ALA A 60 17.56 -0.83 -6.37
CA ALA A 60 17.31 0.34 -7.21
C ALA A 60 18.19 1.53 -6.80
N ALA A 61 18.34 1.79 -5.50
CA ALA A 61 19.20 2.85 -4.96
C ALA A 61 20.71 2.63 -5.17
N THR A 62 21.13 1.38 -5.38
CA THR A 62 22.52 1.04 -5.74
C THR A 62 22.78 1.24 -7.23
N TYR A 63 21.85 0.86 -8.09
CA TYR A 63 22.04 0.93 -9.55
C TYR A 63 21.71 2.32 -10.15
N LEU A 64 20.83 3.11 -9.51
CA LEU A 64 20.56 4.47 -9.95
C LEU A 64 21.65 5.44 -9.46
N PRO A 65 22.12 6.37 -10.32
CA PRO A 65 23.11 7.36 -9.95
C PRO A 65 22.55 8.43 -9.01
N ASP A 66 21.27 8.80 -9.17
CA ASP A 66 20.63 9.84 -8.37
C ASP A 66 19.54 9.27 -7.44
N ARG A 67 19.91 9.15 -6.16
CA ARG A 67 19.02 8.67 -5.10
C ARG A 67 17.96 9.69 -4.71
N THR A 68 18.25 10.98 -4.84
CA THR A 68 17.28 12.04 -4.53
C THR A 68 16.15 12.04 -5.54
N HIS A 69 16.50 11.83 -6.81
CA HIS A 69 15.54 11.68 -7.89
C HIS A 69 14.66 10.44 -7.72
N LEU A 70 15.26 9.29 -7.38
CA LEU A 70 14.51 8.07 -7.08
C LEU A 70 13.52 8.31 -5.94
N PHE A 71 13.99 8.88 -4.82
CA PHE A 71 13.15 9.17 -3.66
C PHE A 71 11.96 10.08 -4.01
N ARG A 72 12.22 11.16 -4.75
CA ARG A 72 11.16 12.08 -5.21
C ARG A 72 10.11 11.35 -6.06
N LYS A 73 10.56 10.55 -7.03
CA LYS A 73 9.65 9.75 -7.88
C LYS A 73 8.84 8.72 -7.11
N MET A 74 9.43 8.13 -6.06
CA MET A 74 8.71 7.20 -5.19
C MET A 74 7.64 7.91 -4.36
N LYS A 75 7.93 9.11 -3.87
CA LYS A 75 6.99 9.92 -3.09
C LYS A 75 5.84 10.46 -3.94
N GLU A 76 6.12 10.89 -5.17
CA GLU A 76 5.09 11.32 -6.14
C GLU A 76 4.09 10.21 -6.50
N PHE A 77 4.51 8.95 -6.41
CA PHE A 77 3.71 7.79 -6.82
C PHE A 77 3.10 7.02 -5.65
N ALA A 78 3.51 7.32 -4.42
CA ALA A 78 2.79 6.80 -3.27
C ALA A 78 1.34 7.28 -3.43
N PRO A 79 0.33 6.38 -3.48
CA PRO A 79 -1.01 6.82 -3.12
C PRO A 79 -0.85 7.51 -1.77
N GLU A 80 -1.63 8.55 -1.54
CA GLU A 80 -1.69 9.28 -0.29
C GLU A 80 -2.16 8.30 0.80
N VAL A 81 -1.25 7.40 1.22
CA VAL A 81 -1.38 6.63 2.43
C VAL A 81 -1.11 7.70 3.46
N GLU A 82 -2.21 8.26 3.91
CA GLU A 82 -2.29 9.17 5.03
C GLU A 82 -1.21 8.78 6.02
N ALA A 83 -0.37 9.76 6.33
CA ALA A 83 0.48 9.69 7.48
C ALA A 83 -0.43 9.52 8.70
N THR A 84 -0.81 8.29 9.04
CA THR A 84 -1.11 7.90 10.42
C THR A 84 0.22 7.75 11.19
N THR A 85 1.11 8.72 11.01
CA THR A 85 1.93 9.22 12.12
C THR A 85 1.18 10.44 12.65
N GLY A 86 -0.03 10.21 13.16
CA GLY A 86 -0.53 11.09 14.20
C GLY A 86 0.44 11.04 15.39
N PRO A 87 0.45 12.04 16.28
CA PRO A 87 1.07 11.87 17.59
C PRO A 87 0.58 10.54 18.19
N PRO A 88 1.39 9.83 19.01
CA PRO A 88 0.94 8.61 19.66
C PRO A 88 -0.45 8.89 20.24
N ILE A 89 -1.46 8.19 19.72
CA ILE A 89 -2.76 8.19 20.36
C ILE A 89 -2.46 7.52 21.68
N GLU A 90 -2.34 8.30 22.75
CA GLU A 90 -2.58 7.82 24.09
C GLU A 90 -4.02 7.30 24.02
N VAL A 91 -4.14 6.00 23.78
CA VAL A 91 -5.35 5.26 24.11
C VAL A 91 -5.46 5.43 25.62
N ALA A 92 -6.10 6.53 26.04
CA ALA A 92 -6.79 6.55 27.30
C ALA A 92 -7.76 5.37 27.20
N ASP A 93 -7.51 4.35 28.01
CA ASP A 93 -8.46 3.29 28.29
C ASP A 93 -9.68 3.92 28.96
N ASP A 94 -10.45 4.72 28.22
CA ASP A 94 -11.85 4.97 28.51
C ASP A 94 -12.56 3.68 28.14
N PHE A 95 -12.36 2.69 29.02
CA PHE A 95 -13.13 1.47 29.07
C PHE A 95 -14.60 1.91 29.12
N LEU A 96 -15.32 1.72 28.01
CA LEU A 96 -16.76 1.84 28.02
C LEU A 96 -17.28 0.71 28.91
N GLU A 97 -17.55 1.02 30.18
CA GLU A 97 -18.24 0.13 31.09
C GLU A 97 -19.64 -0.12 30.54
N LEU A 98 -19.77 -1.18 29.75
CA LEU A 98 -21.06 -1.68 29.31
C LEU A 98 -21.83 -2.07 30.55
N ARG A 99 -23.00 -1.43 30.74
CA ARG A 99 -23.94 -1.87 31.77
C ARG A 99 -24.30 -3.33 31.56
N SER A 100 -24.43 -4.06 32.66
CA SER A 100 -24.86 -5.45 32.64
C SER A 100 -26.23 -5.55 31.97
N LEU A 101 -26.38 -6.48 31.03
CA LEU A 101 -27.65 -6.78 30.33
C LEU A 101 -28.82 -6.97 31.29
N PHE A 102 -28.55 -7.44 32.50
CA PHE A 102 -29.55 -7.66 33.55
C PHE A 102 -30.18 -6.35 34.08
N GLU A 103 -29.47 -5.22 33.99
CA GLU A 103 -29.99 -3.91 34.43
C GLU A 103 -30.93 -3.30 33.37
N LEU A 104 -30.66 -3.54 32.08
CA LEU A 104 -31.50 -3.05 30.97
C LEU A 104 -32.85 -3.76 30.88
N GLU A 105 -32.95 -4.99 31.37
CA GLU A 105 -34.19 -5.78 31.36
C GLU A 105 -35.16 -5.37 32.49
N SER A 106 -34.68 -4.56 33.45
CA SER A 106 -35.49 -3.97 34.52
C SER A 106 -36.09 -2.62 34.17
N ASP A 107 -35.66 -2.01 33.05
CA ASP A 107 -36.27 -0.78 32.57
C ASP A 107 -37.68 -1.07 32.05
N PRO A 108 -38.68 -0.25 32.42
CA PRO A 108 -40.01 -0.38 31.87
C PRO A 108 -39.92 -0.29 30.35
N GLN A 109 -40.62 -1.22 29.69
CA GLN A 109 -40.60 -1.41 28.25
C GLN A 109 -40.66 -0.04 27.53
N PRO A 110 -39.66 0.30 26.70
CA PRO A 110 -39.62 1.62 26.10
C PRO A 110 -40.85 1.89 25.23
N ASP A 111 -41.41 3.10 25.35
CA ASP A 111 -42.63 3.58 24.65
C ASP A 111 -42.61 3.43 23.11
N TRP A 112 -41.48 3.02 22.52
CA TRP A 112 -41.30 2.83 21.07
C TRP A 112 -41.53 1.39 20.60
N LEU A 113 -41.78 0.42 21.49
CA LEU A 113 -42.16 -0.94 21.11
C LEU A 113 -43.67 -0.98 20.77
N PRO A 114 -44.07 -1.45 19.58
CA PRO A 114 -45.49 -1.61 19.25
C PRO A 114 -46.14 -2.63 20.19
N ILE A 115 -47.28 -2.26 20.76
CA ILE A 115 -48.11 -3.18 21.57
C ILE A 115 -48.60 -4.29 20.62
N GLU A 116 -48.16 -5.52 20.86
CA GLU A 116 -48.67 -6.67 20.11
C GLU A 116 -50.17 -6.87 20.43
N PRO A 117 -51.02 -7.19 19.44
CA PRO A 117 -52.46 -7.36 19.61
C PRO A 117 -52.85 -8.60 20.42
#